data_AF-A0A941AZM9-F1
#
_entry.id   AF-A0A941AZM9-F1
#
_cell.length_a   1.000
_cell.length_b   1.000
_cell.length_c   1.000
_cell.angle_alpha   90.00
_cell.angle_beta   90.00
_cell.angle_gamma   90.00
#
_symmetry.space_group_name_H-M   'P 1'
#
loop_
_entity.id
_entity.type
_entity.pdbx_description
1 polymer ?
#
loop_
_entity_poly.entity_id
_entity_poly.type
_entity_poly.pdbx_seq_one_letter_code
_entity_poly.pdbx_strand_id
1 'polypeptide(L)'
;MKTTITKFLILTLLSLVFISCSSAKKYKAENTTLKSEIQKRDSLKTVIINQAIDDKLITPVVQSNTGNRELDSLVNAKVDEILSKLNTSKDSGDNSYKLIYDKLAKQLEFYSKMAQTKNENSTTKTSNDKTIIQIKKIPVVTEKPLSKLEKFLIGLGILTLLFLGYKTVVFIKNKTSLC
;
A
#
# COMPACT_ATOMS: atom_id res chain seq x y z
N MET A 1 -16.67 75.86 -40.55
CA MET A 1 -17.53 74.68 -40.26
C MET A 1 -16.84 73.35 -40.53
N LYS A 2 -16.11 73.18 -41.65
CA LYS A 2 -15.35 71.94 -41.93
C LYS A 2 -14.28 71.62 -40.87
N THR A 3 -13.48 72.59 -40.44
CA THR A 3 -12.36 72.39 -39.51
C THR A 3 -12.76 71.96 -38.09
N THR A 4 -13.91 72.40 -37.57
CA THR A 4 -14.40 71.99 -36.25
C THR A 4 -14.98 70.59 -36.24
N ILE A 5 -15.64 70.18 -37.32
CA ILE A 5 -16.18 68.82 -37.49
C ILE A 5 -15.03 67.81 -37.67
N THR A 6 -13.99 68.16 -38.44
CA THR A 6 -12.79 67.32 -38.59
C THR A 6 -12.05 67.12 -37.26
N LYS A 7 -11.97 68.16 -36.41
CA LYS A 7 -11.36 68.03 -35.06
C LYS A 7 -12.15 67.10 -34.14
N PHE A 8 -13.48 67.13 -34.20
CA PHE A 8 -14.33 66.21 -33.45
C PHE A 8 -14.22 64.76 -33.96
N LEU A 9 -14.17 64.56 -35.28
CA LEU A 9 -14.01 63.24 -35.89
C LEU A 9 -12.66 62.59 -35.53
N ILE A 10 -11.58 63.37 -35.54
CA ILE A 10 -10.24 62.92 -35.14
C ILE A 10 -10.21 62.56 -33.64
N LEU A 11 -10.88 63.33 -32.79
CA LEU A 11 -10.95 63.06 -31.35
C LEU A 11 -11.71 61.76 -31.04
N THR A 12 -12.78 61.48 -31.79
CA THR A 12 -13.52 60.21 -31.67
C THR A 12 -12.75 59.02 -32.25
N LEU A 13 -11.92 59.23 -33.27
CA LEU A 13 -11.09 58.15 -33.82
C LEU A 13 -9.93 57.79 -32.88
N LEU A 14 -9.37 58.79 -32.18
CA LEU A 14 -8.28 58.59 -31.23
C LEU A 14 -8.71 57.84 -29.96
N SER A 15 -9.98 57.95 -29.54
CA SER A 15 -10.49 57.22 -28.38
C SER A 15 -10.72 55.73 -28.64
N LEU A 16 -10.95 55.31 -29.89
CA LEU A 16 -11.08 53.89 -30.25
C LEU A 16 -9.76 53.12 -30.09
N VAL A 17 -8.61 53.79 -30.17
CA VAL A 17 -7.29 53.14 -30.06
C VAL A 17 -7.02 52.63 -28.63
N PHE A 18 -7.66 53.22 -27.60
CA PHE A 18 -7.44 52.86 -26.20
C PHE A 18 -8.27 51.67 -25.69
N ILE A 19 -9.16 51.08 -26.51
CA ILE A 19 -10.01 49.93 -26.11
C ILE A 19 -9.29 48.58 -26.27
N SER A 20 -8.10 48.57 -26.90
CA SER A 20 -7.33 47.35 -27.16
C SER A 20 -6.36 47.00 -26.02
N CYS A 21 -6.85 46.84 -24.79
CA CYS A 21 -6.04 46.28 -23.69
C CYS A 21 -6.53 44.87 -23.36
N SER A 22 -5.92 43.87 -23.98
CA SER A 22 -6.26 42.45 -23.78
C SER A 22 -5.70 41.97 -22.44
N SER A 23 -6.58 41.63 -21.49
CA SER A 23 -6.18 41.09 -20.19
C SER A 23 -5.51 39.71 -20.36
N ALA A 24 -4.18 39.67 -20.22
CA ALA A 24 -3.43 38.42 -20.21
C ALA A 24 -3.85 37.55 -19.01
N LYS A 25 -4.48 36.40 -19.29
CA LYS A 25 -4.85 35.39 -18.27
C LYS A 25 -3.56 34.83 -17.64
N LYS A 26 -3.38 34.98 -16.32
CA LYS A 26 -2.29 34.35 -15.57
C LYS A 26 -2.80 33.12 -14.82
N TYR A 27 -2.17 31.98 -15.06
CA TYR A 27 -2.48 30.70 -14.41
C TYR A 27 -1.93 30.69 -12.97
N LYS A 28 -2.76 30.33 -11.99
CA LYS A 28 -2.32 30.02 -10.62
C LYS A 28 -2.25 28.50 -10.46
N ALA A 29 -1.09 27.98 -10.09
CA ALA A 29 -0.92 26.59 -9.69
C ALA A 29 -1.30 26.46 -8.20
N GLU A 30 -2.31 25.64 -7.89
CA GLU A 30 -2.64 25.24 -6.53
C GLU A 30 -2.14 23.81 -6.31
N ASN A 31 -1.19 23.64 -5.38
CA ASN A 31 -0.61 22.33 -5.06
C ASN A 31 -1.39 21.69 -3.90
N THR A 32 -2.26 20.72 -4.18
CA THR A 32 -2.84 19.86 -3.14
C THR A 32 -1.99 18.59 -3.01
N THR A 33 -1.19 18.48 -1.94
CA THR A 33 -0.51 17.22 -1.59
C THR A 33 -1.49 16.25 -0.94
N LEU A 34 -1.88 15.18 -1.66
CA LEU A 34 -2.59 14.05 -1.09
C LEU A 34 -1.58 13.11 -0.42
N LYS A 35 -1.64 12.98 0.91
CA LYS A 35 -0.92 11.95 1.66
C LYS A 35 -1.79 10.70 1.72
N SER A 36 -1.47 9.67 0.96
CA SER A 36 -2.03 8.33 1.16
C SER A 36 -1.01 7.51 1.96
N GLU A 37 -1.40 7.06 3.15
CA GLU A 37 -0.62 6.11 3.95
C GLU A 37 -0.89 4.69 3.42
N ILE A 38 0.06 4.14 2.65
CA ILE A 38 0.01 2.73 2.24
C ILE A 38 0.68 1.92 3.35
N GLN A 39 -0.10 1.20 4.15
CA GLN A 39 0.44 0.22 5.11
C GLN A 39 0.93 -1.00 4.34
N LYS A 40 2.25 -1.22 4.31
CA LYS A 40 2.84 -2.44 3.75
C LYS A 40 3.06 -3.45 4.89
N ARG A 41 2.27 -4.53 4.89
CA ARG A 41 2.39 -5.62 5.87
C ARG A 41 3.34 -6.67 5.32
N ASP A 42 4.62 -6.60 5.69
CA ASP A 42 5.59 -7.64 5.36
C ASP A 42 5.62 -8.66 6.51
N SER A 43 5.22 -9.91 6.24
CA SER A 43 5.35 -11.02 7.19
C SER A 43 6.62 -11.82 6.88
N LEU A 44 7.47 -12.01 7.89
CA LEU A 44 8.57 -12.95 7.83
C LEU A 44 8.05 -14.30 8.33
N LYS A 45 7.95 -15.28 7.42
CA LYS A 45 7.59 -16.66 7.74
C LYS A 45 8.87 -17.50 7.80
N THR A 46 9.26 -17.90 8.99
CA THR A 46 10.36 -18.86 9.20
C THR A 46 9.77 -20.25 9.37
N VAL A 47 10.22 -21.18 8.54
CA VAL A 47 9.81 -22.60 8.59
C VAL A 47 11.02 -23.43 8.99
N ILE A 48 10.93 -24.15 10.11
CA ILE A 48 11.92 -25.13 10.55
C ILE A 48 11.33 -26.52 10.32
N ILE A 49 12.05 -27.38 9.59
CA ILE A 49 11.63 -28.73 9.25
C ILE A 49 12.60 -29.72 9.91
N ASN A 50 12.11 -30.55 10.83
CA ASN A 50 12.88 -31.66 11.38
C ASN A 50 12.62 -32.91 10.54
N GLN A 51 13.68 -33.60 10.13
CA GLN A 51 13.59 -34.82 9.31
C GLN A 51 12.90 -35.96 10.06
N ALA A 52 12.36 -36.92 9.30
CA ALA A 52 11.87 -38.17 9.86
C ALA A 52 13.03 -38.97 10.48
N ILE A 53 12.74 -39.69 11.55
CA ILE A 53 13.67 -40.54 12.29
C ILE A 53 13.19 -41.99 12.17
N ASP A 54 14.10 -42.92 11.92
CA ASP A 54 13.85 -44.36 11.90
C ASP A 54 15.03 -45.07 12.57
N ASP A 55 14.93 -45.21 13.89
CA ASP A 55 15.99 -45.71 14.74
C ASP A 55 15.70 -47.14 15.19
N LYS A 56 16.75 -47.97 15.20
CA LYS A 56 16.76 -49.31 15.78
C LYS A 56 17.86 -49.40 16.83
N LEU A 57 17.49 -49.76 18.05
CA LEU A 57 18.41 -50.09 19.13
C LEU A 57 18.31 -51.58 19.45
N ILE A 58 19.46 -52.24 19.60
CA ILE A 58 19.55 -53.66 19.94
C ILE A 58 20.36 -53.78 21.23
N THR A 59 19.78 -54.45 22.23
CA THR A 59 20.43 -54.72 23.51
C THR A 59 20.47 -56.22 23.74
N PRO A 60 21.66 -56.86 23.80
CA PRO A 60 21.77 -58.29 24.06
C PRO A 60 21.39 -58.62 25.51
N VAL A 61 20.75 -59.78 25.71
CA VAL A 61 20.33 -60.29 27.01
C VAL A 61 21.24 -61.44 27.42
N VAL A 62 22.08 -61.17 28.41
CA VAL A 62 23.00 -62.17 28.97
C VAL A 62 22.22 -63.29 29.64
N GLN A 63 22.62 -64.53 29.34
CA GLN A 63 22.03 -65.73 29.92
C GLN A 63 22.79 -66.14 31.18
N SER A 64 22.09 -66.77 32.13
CA SER A 64 22.69 -67.41 33.28
C SER A 64 23.60 -68.56 32.83
N ASN A 65 24.81 -68.61 33.40
CA ASN A 65 25.80 -69.66 33.19
C ASN A 65 26.58 -69.89 34.49
N THR A 66 25.89 -70.42 35.49
CA THR A 66 26.44 -70.68 36.84
C THR A 66 27.16 -72.03 36.94
N GLY A 67 27.07 -72.86 35.90
CA GLY A 67 27.59 -74.23 35.89
C GLY A 67 26.58 -75.26 36.41
N ASN A 68 25.44 -74.82 36.98
CA ASN A 68 24.31 -75.68 37.29
C ASN A 68 23.25 -75.57 36.19
N ARG A 69 23.18 -76.62 35.36
CA ARG A 69 22.33 -76.63 34.15
C ARG A 69 20.83 -76.53 34.44
N GLU A 70 20.35 -77.10 35.54
CA GLU A 70 18.92 -77.05 35.89
C GLU A 70 18.52 -75.63 36.32
N LEU A 71 19.35 -75.01 37.17
CA LEU A 71 19.15 -73.63 37.60
C LEU A 71 19.22 -72.67 36.42
N ASP A 72 20.26 -72.78 35.60
CA ASP A 72 20.47 -71.92 34.44
C ASP A 72 19.29 -72.03 33.46
N SER A 73 18.79 -73.24 33.21
CA SER A 73 17.62 -73.45 32.34
C SER A 73 16.35 -72.81 32.92
N LEU A 74 16.11 -72.94 34.22
CA LEU A 74 14.93 -72.38 34.86
C LEU A 74 14.95 -70.85 34.85
N VAL A 75 16.09 -70.25 35.19
CA VAL A 75 16.28 -68.79 35.20
C VAL A 75 16.12 -68.23 33.79
N ASN A 76 16.83 -68.80 32.81
CA ASN A 76 16.76 -68.33 31.42
C ASN A 76 15.34 -68.45 30.84
N ALA A 77 14.62 -69.53 31.16
CA ALA A 77 13.22 -69.67 30.75
C ALA A 77 12.30 -68.60 31.39
N LYS A 78 12.53 -68.25 32.66
CA LYS A 78 11.75 -67.20 33.34
C LYS A 78 12.09 -65.81 32.82
N VAL A 79 13.36 -65.53 32.51
CA VAL A 79 13.78 -64.29 31.85
C VAL A 79 13.11 -64.18 30.48
N ASP A 80 13.13 -65.25 29.68
CA ASP A 80 12.44 -65.27 28.38
C ASP A 80 10.94 -64.99 28.54
N GLU A 81 10.29 -65.59 29.54
CA GLU A 81 8.87 -65.36 29.84
C GLU A 81 8.58 -63.90 30.19
N ILE A 82 9.38 -63.30 31.07
CA ILE A 82 9.23 -61.92 31.53
C ILE A 82 9.42 -60.96 30.36
N LEU A 83 10.53 -61.09 29.63
CA LEU A 83 10.86 -60.17 28.54
C LEU A 83 9.87 -60.27 27.38
N SER A 84 9.31 -61.45 27.12
CA SER A 84 8.25 -61.62 26.13
C SER A 84 6.96 -60.87 26.47
N LYS A 85 6.67 -60.71 27.77
CA LYS A 85 5.50 -59.94 28.23
C LYS A 85 5.73 -58.43 28.12
N LEU A 86 6.97 -57.98 27.97
CA LEU A 86 7.30 -56.57 27.73
C LEU A 86 7.14 -56.14 26.28
N ASN A 87 6.83 -57.08 25.38
CA ASN A 87 6.56 -56.79 23.98
C ASN A 87 5.44 -55.75 23.89
N THR A 88 5.77 -54.58 23.37
CA THR A 88 4.83 -53.47 23.26
C THR A 88 4.94 -52.81 21.90
N SER A 89 3.82 -52.29 21.42
CA SER A 89 3.75 -51.51 20.19
C SER A 89 2.77 -50.39 20.41
N LYS A 90 3.12 -49.19 19.98
CA LYS A 90 2.22 -48.04 20.00
C LYS A 90 2.42 -47.22 18.74
N ASP A 91 1.31 -47.01 18.06
CA ASP A 91 1.23 -46.15 16.88
C ASP A 91 0.43 -44.89 17.23
N SER A 92 0.89 -43.74 16.73
CA SER A 92 0.24 -42.45 16.94
C SER A 92 0.47 -41.53 15.74
N GLY A 93 -0.54 -41.46 14.87
CA GLY A 93 -0.41 -40.81 13.57
C GLY A 93 0.67 -41.50 12.75
N ASP A 94 1.63 -40.74 12.26
CA ASP A 94 2.77 -41.24 11.48
C ASP A 94 3.97 -41.68 12.34
N ASN A 95 3.86 -41.59 13.67
CA ASN A 95 4.88 -42.04 14.62
C ASN A 95 4.56 -43.45 15.16
N SER A 96 5.58 -44.27 15.37
CA SER A 96 5.43 -45.59 15.97
C SER A 96 6.61 -45.96 16.86
N TYR A 97 6.33 -46.64 17.96
CA TYR A 97 7.33 -47.24 18.84
C TYR A 97 7.05 -48.73 19.02
N LYS A 98 8.09 -49.55 19.00
CA LYS A 98 7.96 -50.98 19.20
C LYS A 98 9.11 -51.51 20.04
N LEU A 99 8.79 -52.25 21.10
CA LEU A 99 9.73 -53.00 21.90
C LEU A 99 9.45 -54.49 21.70
N ILE A 100 10.47 -55.24 21.28
CA ILE A 100 10.34 -56.68 21.01
C ILE A 100 11.50 -57.39 21.69
N TYR A 101 11.20 -58.46 22.44
CA TYR A 101 12.20 -59.43 22.82
C TYR A 101 12.27 -60.57 21.79
N ASP A 102 13.42 -60.72 21.15
CA ASP A 102 13.73 -61.85 20.29
C ASP A 102 14.34 -62.99 21.14
N LYS A 103 13.54 -64.05 21.34
CA LYS A 103 13.93 -65.24 22.11
C LYS A 103 15.05 -66.05 21.47
N LEU A 104 15.18 -66.01 20.14
CA LEU A 104 16.18 -66.80 19.40
C LEU A 104 17.50 -66.05 19.40
N ALA A 105 17.47 -64.76 19.11
CA ALA A 105 18.66 -63.91 19.13
C ALA A 105 19.07 -63.47 20.55
N LYS A 106 18.24 -63.75 21.57
CA LYS A 106 18.45 -63.35 22.97
C LYS A 106 18.75 -61.86 23.10
N GLN A 107 17.91 -61.04 22.48
CA GLN A 107 18.10 -59.58 22.46
C GLN A 107 16.78 -58.84 22.53
N LEU A 108 16.82 -57.65 23.13
CA LEU A 108 15.74 -56.70 23.14
C LEU A 108 15.95 -55.69 22.01
N GLU A 109 14.96 -55.56 21.15
CA GLU A 109 14.97 -54.64 20.02
C GLU A 109 13.96 -53.53 20.25
N PHE A 110 14.43 -52.29 20.17
CA PHE A 110 13.60 -51.10 20.22
C PHE A 110 13.62 -50.41 18.86
N TYR A 111 12.43 -50.20 18.30
CA TYR A 111 12.20 -49.50 17.05
C TYR A 111 11.48 -48.20 17.34
N SER A 112 11.97 -47.11 16.78
CA SER A 112 11.37 -45.78 16.91
C SER A 112 11.30 -45.12 15.55
N LYS A 113 10.08 -44.95 15.04
CA LYS A 113 9.80 -44.20 13.82
C LYS A 113 9.10 -42.90 14.20
N MET A 114 9.72 -41.78 13.85
CA MET A 114 9.13 -40.46 14.03
C MET A 114 8.99 -39.78 12.69
N ALA A 115 7.80 -39.23 12.42
CA ALA A 115 7.53 -38.51 11.21
C ALA A 115 8.18 -37.13 11.21
N GLN A 116 8.35 -36.58 10.01
CA GLN A 116 8.85 -35.23 9.80
C GLN A 116 7.95 -34.22 10.52
N THR A 117 8.54 -33.30 11.29
CA THR A 117 7.79 -32.22 11.95
C THR A 117 8.10 -30.87 11.31
N LYS A 118 7.10 -30.00 11.21
CA LYS A 118 7.22 -28.66 10.64
C LYS A 118 6.80 -27.65 11.68
N ASN A 119 7.73 -26.79 12.09
CA ASN A 119 7.44 -25.66 12.96
C ASN A 119 7.41 -24.38 12.13
N GLU A 120 6.30 -23.65 12.18
CA GLU A 120 6.12 -22.40 11.44
C GLU A 120 5.99 -21.22 12.41
N ASN A 121 6.95 -20.31 12.38
CA ASN A 121 6.88 -19.06 13.12
C ASN A 121 6.58 -17.91 12.14
N SER A 122 5.47 -17.21 12.36
CA SER A 122 5.11 -16.03 11.58
C SER A 122 5.26 -14.79 12.45
N THR A 123 6.21 -13.92 12.11
CA THR A 123 6.32 -12.58 12.72
C THR A 123 5.80 -11.56 11.72
N THR A 124 4.69 -10.91 12.04
CA THR A 124 4.18 -9.77 11.27
C THR A 124 4.94 -8.52 11.72
N LYS A 125 5.77 -7.95 10.84
CA LYS A 125 6.32 -6.61 11.06
C LYS A 125 5.45 -5.62 10.28
N THR A 126 4.69 -4.80 11.00
CA THR A 126 3.99 -3.67 10.39
C THR A 126 5.00 -2.55 10.21
N SER A 127 5.50 -2.34 8.99
CA SER A 127 6.25 -1.13 8.66
C SER A 127 5.28 -0.08 8.13
N ASN A 128 5.17 1.05 8.81
CA ASN A 128 4.42 2.21 8.33
C ASN A 128 5.30 2.99 7.35
N ASP A 129 5.54 2.43 6.16
CA ASP A 129 6.32 3.11 5.13
C ASP A 129 5.45 4.19 4.46
N LYS A 130 5.68 5.45 4.83
CA LYS A 130 5.01 6.61 4.23
C LYS A 130 5.46 6.78 2.78
N THR A 131 4.75 6.16 1.85
CA THR A 131 4.95 6.39 0.41
C THR A 131 4.25 7.70 0.04
N ILE A 132 5.02 8.77 -0.21
CA ILE A 132 4.48 10.07 -0.67
C ILE A 132 4.16 9.96 -2.16
N ILE A 133 2.90 9.71 -2.51
CA ILE A 133 2.44 9.78 -3.90
C ILE A 133 2.33 11.25 -4.31
N GLN A 134 3.26 11.74 -5.14
CA GLN A 134 3.15 13.07 -5.74
C GLN A 134 2.17 13.02 -6.93
N ILE A 135 0.91 13.36 -6.69
CA ILE A 135 -0.08 13.49 -7.75
C ILE A 135 0.17 14.80 -8.51
N LYS A 136 0.69 14.71 -9.74
CA LYS A 136 0.81 15.85 -10.65
C LYS A 136 -0.57 16.20 -11.21
N LYS A 137 -1.21 17.28 -10.74
CA LYS A 137 -2.50 17.76 -11.27
C LYS A 137 -2.32 18.74 -12.44
N ILE A 138 -3.25 18.64 -13.39
CA ILE A 138 -3.39 19.45 -14.61
C ILE A 138 -3.81 20.89 -14.22
N PRO A 139 -3.25 21.95 -14.83
CA PRO A 139 -3.63 23.32 -14.49
C PRO A 139 -5.09 23.59 -14.90
N VAL A 140 -5.95 23.88 -13.94
CA VAL A 140 -7.34 24.30 -14.19
C VAL A 140 -7.35 25.79 -14.53
N VAL A 141 -8.01 26.14 -15.63
CA VAL A 141 -8.24 27.53 -16.04
C VAL A 141 -9.15 28.19 -15.01
N THR A 142 -8.63 29.13 -14.22
CA THR A 142 -9.44 29.98 -13.35
C THR A 142 -9.56 31.36 -13.99
N GLU A 143 -10.79 31.76 -14.31
CA GLU A 143 -11.07 33.13 -14.75
C GLU A 143 -11.03 34.05 -13.54
N LYS A 144 -10.07 34.97 -13.49
CA LYS A 144 -9.99 35.98 -12.42
C LYS A 144 -11.17 36.95 -12.56
N PRO A 145 -11.93 37.24 -11.49
CA PRO A 145 -12.97 38.25 -11.54
C PRO A 145 -12.35 39.64 -11.78
N LEU A 146 -13.00 40.45 -12.63
CA LEU A 146 -12.58 41.81 -12.95
C LEU A 146 -12.28 42.63 -11.68
N SER A 147 -11.13 43.30 -11.68
CA SER A 147 -10.65 44.16 -10.61
C SER A 147 -11.60 45.36 -10.40
N LYS A 148 -11.69 45.86 -9.16
CA LYS A 148 -12.49 47.06 -8.82
C LYS A 148 -12.11 48.26 -9.70
N LEU A 149 -10.83 48.40 -10.04
CA LEU A 149 -10.31 49.48 -10.87
C LEU A 149 -10.76 49.34 -12.34
N GLU A 150 -10.78 48.11 -12.87
CA GLU A 150 -11.25 47.85 -14.24
C GLU A 150 -12.75 48.19 -14.38
N LYS A 151 -13.56 47.83 -13.38
CA LYS A 151 -14.98 48.21 -13.32
C LYS A 151 -15.18 49.72 -13.28
N PHE A 152 -14.31 50.44 -12.55
CA PHE A 152 -14.34 51.90 -12.48
C PHE A 152 -14.01 52.55 -13.83
N LEU A 153 -12.99 52.06 -14.54
CA LEU A 153 -12.61 52.59 -15.86
C LEU A 153 -13.71 52.37 -16.91
N ILE A 154 -14.38 51.21 -16.90
CA ILE A 154 -15.52 50.94 -17.78
C ILE A 154 -16.64 51.95 -17.53
N GLY A 155 -16.98 52.21 -16.26
CA GLY A 155 -17.99 53.20 -15.90
C GLY A 155 -17.66 54.61 -16.40
N LEU A 156 -16.39 55.01 -16.27
CA LEU A 156 -15.89 56.31 -16.74
C LEU A 156 -15.96 56.44 -18.27
N GLY A 157 -15.66 55.37 -19.00
CA GLY A 157 -15.81 55.29 -20.45
C GLY A 157 -17.25 55.50 -20.91
N ILE A 158 -18.22 54.83 -20.26
CA ILE A 158 -19.65 54.98 -20.61
C ILE A 158 -20.12 56.42 -20.34
N LEU A 159 -19.72 57.01 -19.22
CA LEU A 159 -20.13 58.37 -18.84
C LEU A 159 -19.62 59.43 -19.85
N THR A 160 -18.39 59.28 -20.32
CA THR A 160 -17.80 60.19 -21.31
C THR A 160 -18.51 60.11 -22.67
N LEU A 161 -18.90 58.91 -23.12
CA LEU A 161 -19.67 58.73 -24.35
C LEU A 161 -21.05 59.39 -24.28
N LEU A 162 -21.76 59.23 -23.16
CA LEU A 162 -23.06 59.88 -22.94
C LEU A 162 -22.94 61.41 -22.96
N PHE A 163 -21.92 61.96 -22.31
CA PHE A 163 -21.68 63.41 -22.29
C PHE A 163 -21.37 63.96 -23.68
N LEU A 164 -20.55 63.25 -24.47
CA LEU A 164 -20.22 63.65 -25.82
C LEU A 164 -21.45 63.61 -26.74
N GLY A 165 -22.25 62.54 -26.65
CA GLY A 165 -23.52 62.42 -27.35
C GLY A 165 -24.48 63.57 -27.02
N TYR A 166 -24.71 63.86 -25.75
CA TYR A 166 -25.55 64.99 -25.32
C TYR A 166 -25.05 66.32 -25.88
N LYS A 167 -23.75 66.59 -25.78
CA LYS A 167 -23.16 67.85 -26.28
C LYS A 167 -23.32 67.99 -27.79
N THR A 168 -23.19 66.90 -28.55
CA THR A 168 -23.45 66.92 -30.00
C THR A 168 -24.91 67.25 -30.33
N VAL A 169 -25.87 66.68 -29.61
CA VAL A 169 -27.30 66.96 -29.79
C VAL A 169 -27.65 68.42 -29.46
N VAL A 170 -27.14 68.95 -28.34
CA VAL A 170 -27.34 70.35 -27.95
C VAL A 170 -26.73 71.30 -28.97
N PHE A 171 -25.53 70.98 -29.48
CA PHE A 171 -24.88 71.80 -30.50
C PHE A 171 -25.67 71.83 -31.83
N ILE A 172 -26.27 70.71 -32.23
CA ILE A 172 -27.16 70.67 -33.40
C ILE A 172 -28.42 71.51 -33.15
N LYS A 173 -29.07 71.35 -31.99
CA LYS A 173 -30.30 72.06 -31.62
C LYS A 173 -30.13 73.59 -31.56
N ASN A 174 -29.03 74.08 -30.99
CA ASN A 174 -28.73 75.52 -30.94
C ASN A 174 -28.43 76.14 -32.30
N LYS A 175 -28.09 75.32 -33.30
CA LYS A 175 -27.83 75.80 -34.67
C LYS A 175 -29.12 75.89 -35.49
N THR A 176 -30.09 75.04 -35.21
CA THR A 176 -31.44 75.07 -35.83
C THR A 176 -32.35 76.17 -35.28
N SER A 177 -31.98 76.85 -34.18
CA SER A 177 -32.73 78.01 -33.64
C SER A 177 -32.18 79.37 -34.08
N LEU A 178 -31.21 79.39 -35.01
CA LEU A 178 -30.68 80.56 -35.69
C LEU A 178 -30.92 80.39 -37.20
N CYS A 179 -32.20 80.29 -37.58
CA CYS A 179 -32.77 80.52 -38.90
C CYS A 179 -34.20 81.03 -38.69
#